data_AF-A0A182TLE2-F1
#
_entry.id   AF-A0A182TLE2-F1
#
_cell.length_a   1.000
_cell.length_b   1.000
_cell.length_c   1.000
_cell.angle_alpha   90.00
_cell.angle_beta   90.00
_cell.angle_gamma   90.00
#
_symmetry.space_group_name_H-M   'P 1'
#
loop_
_entity.id
_entity.type
_entity.pdbx_description
1 polymer ?
#
loop_
_entity_poly.entity_id
_entity_poly.type
_entity_poly.pdbx_seq_one_letter_code
_entity_poly.pdbx_strand_id
1 'polypeptide(L)'
;MTRIRRNEKPPPMMTCGGSSLWFYDGEGHVGTLCEVGRSGSTHSPDKTVVVNWDSGHRTNYRVGYHKQYDLIVIDNAQIGVKHPNIICDGCNKAGIAGIRFRCAECASYDLCATCYGNDLHDLEHPFIRFQTANSVG
;
A
#
# COMPACT_ATOMS: atom_id res chain seq x y z
N MET A 1 -6.77 9.38 3.87
CA MET A 1 -5.50 8.83 4.40
C MET A 1 -5.20 7.52 3.69
N THR A 2 -3.95 7.27 3.31
CA THR A 2 -3.52 6.09 2.54
C THR A 2 -3.41 4.85 3.41
N ARG A 3 -3.94 3.71 2.93
CA ARG A 3 -3.85 2.40 3.59
C ARG A 3 -2.61 1.64 3.10
N ILE A 4 -1.90 0.99 4.01
CA ILE A 4 -0.67 0.26 3.73
C ILE A 4 -0.67 -1.12 4.37
N ARG A 5 0.14 -2.05 3.85
CA ARG A 5 0.55 -3.30 4.50
C ARG A 5 2.07 -3.39 4.55
N ARG A 6 2.61 -4.24 5.41
CA ARG A 6 4.05 -4.57 5.38
C ARG A 6 4.39 -5.36 4.11
N ASN A 7 5.55 -5.07 3.53
CA ASN A 7 6.18 -5.94 2.55
C ASN A 7 6.77 -7.14 3.30
N GLU A 8 6.61 -8.37 2.81
CA GLU A 8 7.07 -9.62 3.46
C GLU A 8 8.62 -9.74 3.59
N LYS A 9 9.36 -8.67 3.27
CA LYS A 9 10.81 -8.59 3.47
C LYS A 9 11.15 -8.19 4.91
N PRO A 10 12.28 -8.68 5.46
CA PRO A 10 12.57 -8.61 6.89
C PRO A 10 12.60 -7.16 7.41
N PRO A 11 12.31 -6.95 8.71
CA PRO A 11 11.96 -5.64 9.26
C PRO A 11 13.10 -4.61 9.15
N PRO A 12 12.78 -3.30 9.12
CA PRO A 12 13.79 -2.26 9.33
C PRO A 12 14.36 -2.33 10.75
N MET A 13 15.70 -2.35 10.83
CA MET A 13 16.42 -1.93 12.02
C MET A 13 16.17 -0.43 12.27
N MET A 14 15.56 -0.09 13.41
CA MET A 14 15.95 1.07 14.22
C MET A 14 15.67 0.74 15.70
N THR A 15 16.74 0.54 16.46
CA THR A 15 16.69 0.38 17.91
C THR A 15 16.44 1.73 18.57
N CYS A 16 15.33 1.87 19.28
CA CYS A 16 15.16 2.92 20.28
C CYS A 16 15.13 2.25 21.65
N GLY A 17 16.17 2.43 22.46
CA GLY A 17 16.12 2.10 23.89
C GLY A 17 16.51 0.68 24.33
N GLY A 18 17.32 -0.07 23.57
CA GLY A 18 18.09 -1.19 24.13
C GLY A 18 17.34 -2.46 24.53
N SER A 19 16.06 -2.61 24.19
CA SER A 19 15.32 -3.87 24.37
C SER A 19 14.65 -4.31 23.06
N SER A 20 15.24 -5.32 22.41
CA SER A 20 14.58 -6.06 21.32
C SER A 20 13.45 -6.91 21.90
N LEU A 21 12.25 -6.34 21.98
CA LEU A 21 11.03 -7.12 22.13
C LEU A 21 10.45 -7.38 20.74
N TRP A 22 10.73 -8.57 20.23
CA TRP A 22 10.12 -9.09 19.02
C TRP A 22 8.63 -9.34 19.27
N PHE A 23 7.76 -8.54 18.65
CA PHE A 23 6.39 -8.96 18.41
C PHE A 23 6.28 -9.36 16.94
N TYR A 24 6.47 -10.65 16.65
CA TYR A 24 6.05 -11.26 15.39
C TYR A 24 4.53 -11.29 15.37
N ASP A 25 3.92 -10.13 15.17
CA ASP A 25 2.49 -10.02 15.01
C ASP A 25 2.16 -10.14 13.52
N GLY A 26 2.15 -11.39 13.03
CA GLY A 26 1.43 -11.88 11.85
C GLY A 26 1.61 -11.20 10.49
N GLU A 27 1.64 -12.01 9.43
CA GLU A 27 1.32 -11.56 8.08
C GLU A 27 -0.11 -10.97 8.04
N GLY A 28 -0.33 -9.87 7.31
CA GLY A 28 -1.69 -9.37 7.01
C GLY A 28 -2.17 -8.10 7.75
N HIS A 29 -1.38 -7.49 8.62
CA HIS A 29 -1.80 -6.25 9.28
C HIS A 29 -1.87 -5.06 8.31
N VAL A 30 -3.04 -4.42 8.25
CA VAL A 30 -3.29 -3.18 7.53
C VAL A 30 -3.14 -2.01 8.49
N GLY A 31 -2.56 -0.92 8.00
CA GLY A 31 -2.40 0.30 8.76
C GLY A 31 -2.68 1.54 7.92
N THR A 32 -2.70 2.67 8.60
CA THR A 32 -2.91 3.99 8.01
C THR A 32 -1.61 4.79 8.10
N LEU A 33 -1.18 5.39 6.99
CA LEU A 33 -0.03 6.29 6.98
C LEU A 33 -0.42 7.62 7.64
N CYS A 34 0.27 7.97 8.73
CA CYS A 34 -0.08 9.13 9.57
C CYS A 34 0.91 10.28 9.47
N GLU A 35 2.21 9.98 9.38
CA GLU A 35 3.26 11.01 9.41
C GLU A 35 4.35 10.70 8.40
N VAL A 36 4.82 11.73 7.70
CA VAL A 36 6.02 11.66 6.84
C VAL A 36 7.18 12.26 7.61
N GLY A 37 8.25 11.49 7.76
CA GLY A 37 9.45 11.91 8.46
C GLY A 37 10.15 13.08 7.78
N ARG A 38 10.91 13.85 8.57
CA ARG A 38 11.56 15.09 8.14
C ARG A 38 13.01 15.11 8.59
N SER A 39 13.85 15.79 7.81
CA SER A 39 15.25 16.04 8.18
C SER A 39 15.34 16.73 9.54
N GLY A 40 16.15 16.17 10.44
CA GLY A 40 16.37 16.71 11.80
C GLY A 40 15.41 16.18 12.87
N SER A 41 14.38 15.40 12.52
CA SER A 41 13.55 14.70 13.51
C SER A 41 14.30 13.52 14.12
N THR A 42 14.29 13.41 15.45
CA THR A 42 14.88 12.28 16.20
C THR A 42 14.01 11.03 16.17
N HIS A 43 12.70 11.18 15.98
CA HIS A 43 11.72 10.09 16.03
C HIS A 43 11.18 9.68 14.65
N SER A 44 11.26 10.57 13.67
CA SER A 44 10.78 10.37 12.31
C SER A 44 11.74 10.99 11.28
N PRO A 45 12.94 10.40 11.08
CA PRO A 45 13.94 10.93 10.16
C PRO A 45 13.45 11.00 8.71
N ASP A 46 14.16 11.74 7.86
CA ASP A 46 13.87 11.81 6.43
C ASP A 46 13.81 10.42 5.77
N LYS A 47 12.96 10.28 4.75
CA LYS A 47 12.67 9.01 4.03
C LYS A 47 12.12 7.89 4.92
N THR A 48 11.46 8.27 6.02
CA THR A 48 10.66 7.37 6.84
C THR A 48 9.21 7.83 6.93
N VAL A 49 8.31 6.93 7.31
CA VAL A 49 6.90 7.24 7.62
C VAL A 49 6.48 6.54 8.90
N VAL A 50 5.53 7.13 9.61
CA VAL A 50 4.89 6.51 10.76
C VAL A 50 3.52 5.99 10.37
N VAL A 51 3.27 4.74 10.71
CA VAL A 51 2.02 4.03 10.47
C VAL A 51 1.32 3.79 11.79
N ASN A 52 0.02 4.08 11.84
CA ASN A 52 -0.87 3.55 12.86
C ASN A 52 -1.47 2.25 12.33
N TRP A 53 -1.09 1.13 12.92
CA TRP A 53 -1.64 -0.19 12.62
C TRP A 53 -3.04 -0.30 13.23
N ASP A 54 -3.93 -1.04 12.55
CA ASP A 54 -5.28 -1.26 13.04
C ASP A 54 -5.31 -2.06 14.36
N SER A 55 -4.25 -2.82 14.66
CA SER A 55 -4.02 -3.47 15.96
C SER A 55 -3.71 -2.49 17.11
N GLY A 56 -3.62 -1.19 16.82
CA GLY A 56 -3.40 -0.12 17.81
C GLY A 56 -1.94 0.30 17.99
N HIS A 57 -0.99 -0.41 17.36
CA HIS A 57 0.43 -0.06 17.43
C HIS A 57 0.79 1.08 16.47
N ARG A 58 1.76 1.91 16.88
CA ARG A 58 2.34 2.97 16.05
C ARG A 58 3.82 2.68 15.79
N THR A 59 4.25 2.64 14.54
CA THR A 59 5.61 2.21 14.18
C THR A 59 6.16 2.99 12.98
N ASN A 60 7.47 3.22 12.98
CA ASN A 60 8.20 3.92 11.92
C ASN A 60 8.76 2.91 10.89
N TYR A 61 8.67 3.24 9.61
CA TYR A 61 9.11 2.40 8.49
C TYR A 61 9.84 3.20 7.40
N ARG A 62 10.70 2.53 6.63
CA ARG A 62 11.47 3.14 5.55
C ARG A 62 10.63 3.24 4.28
N VAL A 63 10.70 4.41 3.64
CA VAL A 63 10.13 4.69 2.31
C VAL A 63 11.20 5.25 1.36
N GLY A 64 12.44 4.78 1.52
CA GLY A 64 13.60 5.27 0.76
C GLY A 64 14.86 5.47 1.61
N TYR A 65 14.78 5.35 2.94
CA TYR A 65 15.97 5.35 3.80
C TYR A 65 16.83 4.12 3.47
N HIS A 66 18.13 4.33 3.20
CA HIS A 66 19.04 3.31 2.63
C HIS A 66 18.47 2.60 1.39
N LYS A 67 17.66 3.29 0.57
CA LYS A 67 17.01 2.72 -0.63
C LYS A 67 16.12 1.50 -0.33
N GLN A 68 15.60 1.39 0.90
CA GLN A 68 14.71 0.31 1.32
C GLN A 68 13.28 0.79 1.48
N TYR A 69 12.34 -0.09 1.17
CA TYR A 69 10.90 0.15 1.16
C TYR A 69 10.19 -1.00 1.89
N ASP A 70 9.66 -0.70 3.08
CA ASP A 70 9.12 -1.73 3.98
C ASP A 70 7.61 -1.90 3.85
N LEU A 71 6.95 -1.00 3.10
CA LEU A 71 5.50 -0.90 3.02
C LEU A 71 5.02 -1.01 1.58
N ILE A 72 3.84 -1.60 1.42
CA ILE A 72 3.08 -1.66 0.18
C ILE A 72 1.79 -0.86 0.38
N VAL A 73 1.52 0.07 -0.54
CA VAL A 73 0.22 0.77 -0.55
C VAL A 73 -0.88 -0.23 -0.93
N ILE A 74 -1.98 -0.25 -0.20
CA ILE A 74 -3.16 -1.09 -0.50
C ILE A 74 -4.27 -0.25 -1.12
N ASP A 75 -4.48 0.95 -0.59
CA ASP A 75 -5.52 1.86 -1.06
C ASP A 75 -5.05 3.32 -0.91
N ASN A 76 -5.25 4.09 -1.96
CA ASN A 76 -4.95 5.51 -2.05
C ASN A 76 -6.12 6.33 -2.59
N ALA A 77 -7.34 5.78 -2.62
CA ALA A 77 -8.54 6.49 -3.03
C ALA A 77 -8.77 7.76 -2.19
N GLN A 78 -8.51 7.69 -0.87
CA GLN A 78 -8.75 8.78 0.07
C GLN A 78 -7.79 9.97 -0.08
N ILE A 79 -6.74 9.85 -0.91
CA ILE A 79 -5.86 10.98 -1.27
C ILE A 79 -6.19 11.54 -2.67
N GLY A 80 -7.29 11.10 -3.28
CA GLY A 80 -7.83 11.65 -4.53
C GLY A 80 -7.38 10.91 -5.80
N VAL A 81 -6.69 9.78 -5.69
CA VAL A 81 -6.36 8.96 -6.88
C VAL A 81 -7.65 8.34 -7.42
N LYS A 82 -7.89 8.52 -8.73
CA LYS A 82 -9.04 7.97 -9.43
C LYS A 82 -8.77 7.77 -10.92
N HIS A 83 -9.46 6.81 -11.52
CA HIS A 83 -9.47 6.50 -12.94
C HIS A 83 -10.91 6.68 -13.46
N PRO A 84 -11.33 7.94 -13.77
CA PRO A 84 -12.74 8.29 -13.95
C PRO A 84 -13.40 7.62 -15.15
N ASN A 85 -12.62 7.31 -16.20
CA ASN A 85 -13.12 6.78 -17.46
C ASN A 85 -13.07 5.24 -17.54
N ILE A 86 -12.77 4.57 -16.42
CA ILE A 86 -12.62 3.12 -16.36
C ILE A 86 -13.75 2.53 -15.53
N ILE A 87 -14.35 1.45 -16.03
CA ILE A 87 -15.39 0.68 -15.34
C ILE A 87 -14.71 -0.55 -14.75
N CYS A 88 -15.04 -0.90 -13.51
CA CYS A 88 -14.59 -2.16 -12.93
C CYS A 88 -15.47 -3.31 -13.45
N ASP A 89 -14.90 -4.31 -14.10
CA ASP A 89 -15.63 -5.47 -14.64
C ASP A 89 -16.21 -6.37 -13.54
N GLY A 90 -15.60 -6.39 -12.35
CA GLY A 90 -16.06 -7.21 -11.23
C GLY A 90 -17.30 -6.65 -10.51
N CYS A 91 -17.48 -5.32 -10.47
CA CYS A 91 -18.62 -4.69 -9.76
C CYS A 91 -19.42 -3.69 -10.58
N ASN A 92 -19.09 -3.49 -11.86
CA ASN A 92 -19.73 -2.60 -12.82
C ASN A 92 -19.81 -1.12 -12.40
N LYS A 93 -19.00 -0.70 -11.43
CA LYS A 93 -18.93 0.71 -11.00
C LYS A 93 -18.02 1.49 -11.94
N ALA A 94 -18.53 2.59 -12.49
CA ALA A 94 -17.76 3.55 -13.26
C ALA A 94 -16.89 4.41 -12.35
N GLY A 95 -15.67 4.70 -12.79
CA GLY A 95 -14.71 5.50 -12.06
C GLY A 95 -14.05 4.72 -10.94
N ILE A 96 -12.99 3.97 -11.25
CA ILE A 96 -12.22 3.25 -10.22
C ILE A 96 -11.54 4.27 -9.30
N ALA A 97 -11.93 4.30 -8.03
CA ALA A 97 -11.26 5.08 -7.00
C ALA A 97 -10.05 4.29 -6.46
N GLY A 98 -8.92 4.98 -6.31
CA GLY A 98 -7.67 4.39 -5.85
C GLY A 98 -6.93 3.61 -6.94
N ILE A 99 -6.33 2.48 -6.55
CA ILE A 99 -5.51 1.65 -7.44
C ILE A 99 -6.40 0.88 -8.41
N ARG A 100 -6.04 0.93 -9.69
CA ARG A 100 -6.63 0.12 -10.76
C ARG A 100 -5.74 -1.09 -11.04
N PHE A 101 -6.36 -2.24 -11.23
CA PHE A 101 -5.71 -3.51 -11.59
C PHE A 101 -6.22 -3.93 -12.96
N ARG A 102 -5.35 -3.97 -13.96
CA ARG A 102 -5.70 -4.44 -15.31
C ARG A 102 -5.11 -5.81 -15.56
N CYS A 103 -5.90 -6.76 -16.03
CA CYS A 103 -5.39 -8.05 -16.47
C CYS A 103 -4.45 -7.85 -17.67
N ALA A 104 -3.28 -8.47 -17.65
CA ALA A 104 -2.33 -8.39 -18.77
C ALA A 104 -2.67 -9.36 -19.91
N GLU A 105 -3.49 -10.38 -19.65
CA GLU A 105 -3.85 -11.41 -20.62
C GLU A 105 -5.22 -11.16 -21.26
N CYS A 106 -6.19 -10.69 -20.48
CA CYS A 106 -7.53 -10.40 -20.99
C CYS A 106 -7.59 -9.03 -21.67
N ALA A 107 -8.29 -8.97 -22.79
CA ALA A 107 -8.58 -7.69 -23.45
C ALA A 107 -9.49 -6.84 -22.54
N SER A 108 -9.02 -5.63 -22.19
CA SER A 108 -9.78 -4.61 -21.48
C SER A 108 -10.48 -5.08 -20.20
N TYR A 109 -9.82 -5.92 -19.40
CA TYR A 109 -10.36 -6.36 -18.11
C TYR A 109 -9.72 -5.60 -16.96
N ASP A 110 -10.52 -4.81 -16.24
CA ASP A 110 -10.13 -3.87 -15.22
C ASP A 110 -10.88 -4.11 -13.91
N LEU A 111 -10.15 -4.17 -12.81
CA LEU A 111 -10.68 -4.33 -11.46
C LEU A 111 -10.29 -3.16 -10.55
N CYS A 112 -11.21 -2.77 -9.67
CA CYS A 112 -10.89 -1.95 -8.52
C CYS A 112 -10.16 -2.78 -7.45
N ALA A 113 -9.48 -2.11 -6.51
CA ALA A 113 -8.76 -2.76 -5.43
C ALA A 113 -9.61 -3.75 -4.61
N THR A 114 -10.89 -3.44 -4.40
CA THR A 114 -11.82 -4.34 -3.69
C THR A 114 -12.10 -5.62 -4.47
N CYS A 115 -12.38 -5.52 -5.78
CA CYS A 115 -12.65 -6.71 -6.59
C CYS A 115 -11.40 -7.57 -6.77
N TYR A 116 -10.24 -6.94 -6.98
CA TYR A 116 -8.97 -7.64 -7.05
C TYR A 116 -8.66 -8.37 -5.73
N GLY A 117 -8.86 -7.73 -4.57
CA GLY A 117 -8.62 -8.34 -3.26
C GLY A 117 -9.67 -9.38 -2.82
N ASN A 118 -10.77 -9.51 -3.55
CA ASN A 118 -11.79 -10.55 -3.36
C ASN A 118 -11.62 -11.69 -4.37
N ASP A 119 -10.47 -11.78 -5.03
CA ASP A 119 -10.14 -12.84 -6.00
C ASP A 119 -11.17 -12.94 -7.14
N LEU A 120 -11.73 -11.80 -7.56
CA LEU A 120 -12.72 -11.73 -8.65
C LEU A 120 -12.05 -11.65 -10.03
N HIS A 121 -11.38 -12.73 -10.43
CA HIS A 121 -10.94 -13.07 -11.79
C HIS A 121 -10.17 -14.39 -11.71
N ASP A 122 -9.68 -14.90 -12.83
CA ASP A 122 -8.67 -15.95 -12.82
C ASP A 122 -7.41 -15.48 -12.05
N LEU A 123 -7.01 -16.27 -11.05
CA LEU A 123 -5.85 -16.01 -10.19
C LEU A 123 -4.52 -16.32 -10.89
N GLU A 124 -4.54 -17.12 -11.95
CA GLU A 124 -3.35 -17.42 -12.74
C GLU A 124 -2.99 -16.26 -13.69
N HIS A 125 -3.95 -15.38 -14.00
CA HIS A 125 -3.69 -14.24 -14.86
C HIS A 125 -2.90 -13.13 -14.13
N PRO A 126 -1.78 -12.64 -14.70
CA PRO A 126 -1.02 -11.54 -14.13
C PRO A 126 -1.76 -10.20 -14.29
N PHE A 127 -1.67 -9.38 -13.25
CA PHE A 127 -2.26 -8.04 -13.21
C PHE A 127 -1.21 -6.93 -13.21
N ILE A 128 -1.45 -5.90 -14.01
CA ILE A 128 -0.70 -4.64 -14.01
C ILE A 128 -1.38 -3.68 -13.02
N ARG A 129 -0.57 -3.07 -12.16
CA ARG A 129 -1.04 -2.20 -11.09
C ARG A 129 -0.81 -0.71 -11.40
N PHE A 130 -1.91 0.03 -11.58
CA PHE A 130 -1.90 1.47 -11.87
C PHE A 130 -2.13 2.28 -10.59
N GLN A 131 -1.05 2.78 -10.01
CA GLN A 131 -1.06 3.46 -8.71
C GLN A 131 -1.46 4.94 -8.78
N THR A 132 -1.37 5.58 -9.94
CA THR A 132 -1.68 7.01 -10.10
C THR A 132 -2.64 7.23 -11.25
N ALA A 133 -3.38 8.35 -11.23
CA ALA A 133 -4.31 8.73 -12.31
C ALA A 133 -3.62 8.94 -13.67
N ASN A 134 -2.31 9.23 -13.65
CA ASN A 134 -1.49 9.45 -14.84
C ASN A 134 -0.63 8.24 -15.21
N SER A 135 -0.80 7.10 -14.54
CA SER A 135 -0.04 5.90 -14.86
C SER A 135 -0.43 5.45 -16.27
N VAL A 136 0.48 5.64 -17.22
CA VAL A 136 0.32 5.19 -18.61
C VAL A 136 0.39 3.67 -18.64
N GLY A 137 -0.59 3.04 -19.28
CA GLY A 137 -0.67 1.60 -19.51
C GLY A 137 -1.00 1.31 -20.95
#